data_AF-A0ABD6EKF3-F1
#
_entry.id   AF-A0ABD6EKF3-F1
#
_cell.length_a   1.000
_cell.length_b   1.000
_cell.length_c   1.000
_cell.angle_alpha   90.00
_cell.angle_beta   90.00
_cell.angle_gamma   90.00
#
_symmetry.space_group_name_H-M   'P 1'
#
loop_
_entity.id
_entity.type
_entity.pdbx_description
1 polymer ?
#
loop_
_entity_poly.entity_id
_entity_poly.type
_entity_poly.pdbx_seq_one_letter_code
_entity_poly.pdbx_strand_id
1 'polypeptide(L)'
;MLFAIIFLQRVHGAIKTCEDYDVDCANWVQKAGGLCDPWLMRTCEISCGKCSPSRLEIDVEKEFFISQLSAFDSVPPACQNAHRKCETWAEEGECLRIPKIMHSLCCKSCLRVK
;
A
#
# COMPACT_ATOMS: atom_id res chain seq x y z
N MET A 1 28.03 -35.69 -33.78
CA MET A 1 26.84 -34.89 -34.16
C MET A 1 25.63 -35.51 -33.50
N LEU A 2 24.66 -34.69 -33.10
CA LEU A 2 23.42 -35.00 -32.35
C LEU A 2 23.50 -34.95 -30.82
N PHE A 3 23.82 -33.77 -30.28
CA PHE A 3 23.14 -33.30 -29.06
C PHE A 3 21.79 -32.71 -29.51
N ALA A 4 20.77 -33.54 -29.63
CA ALA A 4 19.46 -33.12 -30.10
C ALA A 4 18.49 -32.98 -28.91
N ILE A 5 18.25 -31.72 -28.56
CA ILE A 5 17.00 -31.16 -28.04
C ILE A 5 16.65 -31.60 -26.61
N ILE A 6 17.22 -30.86 -25.66
CA ILE A 6 16.68 -30.68 -24.30
C ILE A 6 15.20 -30.28 -24.46
N PHE A 7 14.29 -31.06 -23.88
CA PHE A 7 12.88 -30.74 -23.83
C PHE A 7 12.70 -29.37 -23.18
N LEU A 8 12.48 -28.33 -24.00
CA LEU A 8 11.81 -27.11 -23.57
C LEU A 8 10.35 -27.49 -23.27
N GLN A 9 10.12 -28.20 -22.17
CA GLN A 9 8.81 -28.23 -21.55
C GLN A 9 8.54 -26.78 -21.13
N ARG A 10 7.88 -26.03 -22.02
CA ARG A 10 7.18 -24.81 -21.68
C ARG A 10 6.33 -25.13 -20.46
N VAL A 11 6.77 -24.63 -19.31
CA VAL A 11 5.96 -24.50 -18.09
C VAL A 11 4.79 -23.59 -18.42
N HIS A 12 3.73 -24.13 -19.03
CA HIS A 12 2.43 -23.48 -19.10
C HIS A 12 1.67 -23.82 -17.81
N GLY A 13 2.17 -23.31 -16.69
CA GLY A 13 1.36 -23.20 -15.48
C GLY A 13 0.44 -21.99 -15.65
N ALA A 14 -0.88 -22.18 -15.55
CA ALA A 14 -1.79 -21.05 -15.41
C ALA A 14 -1.45 -20.34 -14.09
N ILE A 15 -0.97 -19.10 -14.18
CA ILE A 15 -0.76 -18.26 -13.00
C ILE A 15 -2.14 -18.05 -12.38
N LYS A 16 -2.42 -18.70 -11.26
CA LYS A 16 -3.64 -18.44 -10.49
C LYS A 16 -3.45 -17.11 -9.78
N THR A 17 -4.03 -16.05 -10.34
CA THR A 17 -4.08 -14.76 -9.66
C THR A 17 -5.04 -14.84 -8.50
N CYS A 18 -4.62 -14.32 -7.35
CA CYS A 18 -5.45 -14.12 -6.18
C CYS A 18 -5.75 -12.63 -6.10
N GLU A 19 -7.00 -12.26 -6.24
CA GLU A 19 -7.42 -10.86 -6.16
C GLU A 19 -8.83 -10.75 -5.56
N ASP A 20 -9.12 -9.60 -4.96
CA ASP A 20 -10.49 -9.20 -4.71
C ASP A 20 -11.05 -8.63 -6.01
N TYR A 21 -12.26 -9.06 -6.39
CA TYR A 21 -12.93 -8.59 -7.59
C TYR A 21 -13.33 -7.11 -7.50
N ASP A 22 -13.59 -6.62 -6.28
CA ASP A 22 -14.07 -5.26 -6.03
C ASP A 22 -13.23 -4.59 -4.93
N VAL A 23 -13.04 -3.28 -5.07
CA VAL A 23 -12.33 -2.44 -4.10
C VAL A 23 -13.06 -2.35 -2.76
N ASP A 24 -14.37 -2.55 -2.74
CA ASP A 24 -15.21 -2.51 -1.54
C ASP A 24 -15.26 -3.83 -0.76
N CYS A 25 -14.53 -4.87 -1.20
CA CYS A 25 -14.50 -6.17 -0.53
C CYS A 25 -14.18 -6.08 0.97
N ALA A 26 -13.21 -5.26 1.37
CA ALA A 26 -12.89 -5.04 2.78
C ALA A 26 -14.07 -4.43 3.56
N ASN A 27 -14.79 -3.49 2.95
CA ASN A 27 -15.97 -2.85 3.55
C ASN A 27 -17.13 -3.85 3.70
N TRP A 28 -17.32 -4.74 2.73
CA TRP A 28 -18.36 -5.78 2.78
C TRP A 28 -18.07 -6.82 3.87
N VAL A 29 -16.82 -7.28 3.99
CA VAL A 29 -16.39 -8.17 5.09
C VAL A 29 -16.59 -7.49 6.44
N GLN A 30 -16.22 -6.22 6.58
CA GLN A 30 -16.42 -5.46 7.82
C GLN A 30 -17.90 -5.34 8.19
N LYS A 31 -18.78 -5.00 7.23
CA LYS A 31 -20.24 -4.91 7.45
C LYS A 31 -20.85 -6.26 7.80
N ALA A 32 -20.30 -7.35 7.28
CA ALA A 32 -20.70 -8.71 7.64
C ALA A 32 -20.14 -9.18 9.01
N GLY A 33 -19.45 -8.31 9.75
CA GLY A 33 -18.83 -8.68 11.03
C GLY A 33 -17.67 -9.68 10.88
N GLY A 34 -16.99 -9.68 9.73
CA GLY A 34 -15.93 -10.62 9.41
C GLY A 34 -16.42 -11.97 8.87
N LEU A 35 -17.73 -12.15 8.69
CA LEU A 35 -18.29 -13.36 8.10
C LEU A 35 -18.18 -13.33 6.57
N CYS A 36 -17.71 -14.43 6.01
CA CYS A 36 -17.64 -14.62 4.56
C CYS A 36 -18.62 -15.71 4.14
N ASP A 37 -19.70 -15.31 3.47
CA ASP A 37 -20.64 -16.23 2.86
C ASP A 37 -20.10 -16.79 1.52
N PRO A 38 -20.75 -17.80 0.90
CA PRO A 38 -20.27 -18.40 -0.36
C PRO A 38 -20.13 -17.46 -1.56
N TRP A 39 -20.80 -16.31 -1.55
CA TRP A 39 -20.65 -15.28 -2.57
C TRP A 39 -19.43 -14.42 -2.27
N LEU A 40 -19.32 -13.87 -1.07
CA LEU A 40 -18.19 -13.03 -0.64
C LEU A 40 -16.87 -13.79 -0.74
N MET A 41 -16.89 -15.07 -0.40
CA MET A 41 -15.78 -16.00 -0.55
C MET A 41 -15.31 -16.21 -2.00
N ARG A 42 -16.16 -16.04 -3.02
CA ARG A 42 -15.76 -16.22 -4.44
C ARG A 42 -15.43 -14.90 -5.12
N THR A 43 -15.98 -13.80 -4.62
CA THR A 43 -15.77 -12.47 -5.16
C THR A 43 -14.58 -11.78 -4.50
N CYS A 44 -14.38 -12.00 -3.20
CA CYS A 44 -13.40 -11.30 -2.38
C CYS A 44 -12.41 -12.29 -1.77
N GLU A 45 -11.58 -12.90 -2.61
CA GLU A 45 -10.70 -13.99 -2.17
C GLU A 45 -9.64 -13.54 -1.17
N ILE A 46 -9.11 -12.33 -1.30
CA ILE A 46 -8.12 -11.77 -0.39
C ILE A 46 -8.80 -11.31 0.90
N SER A 47 -9.86 -10.50 0.79
CA SER A 47 -10.56 -9.97 1.98
C SER A 47 -11.21 -11.07 2.82
N CYS A 48 -11.60 -12.19 2.21
CA CYS A 48 -12.07 -13.39 2.93
C CYS A 48 -10.96 -14.38 3.32
N GLY A 49 -9.69 -14.05 3.06
CA GLY A 49 -8.54 -14.87 3.47
C GLY A 49 -8.45 -16.22 2.77
N LYS A 50 -9.11 -16.42 1.62
CA LYS A 50 -8.96 -17.63 0.81
C LYS A 50 -7.58 -17.78 0.22
N CYS A 51 -6.95 -16.64 -0.08
CA CYS A 51 -5.58 -16.57 -0.54
C CYS A 51 -5.00 -15.23 -0.08
N SER A 52 -3.69 -15.18 0.06
CA SER A 52 -2.97 -13.92 0.18
C SER A 52 -2.66 -13.43 -1.23
N PRO A 53 -2.63 -12.11 -1.49
CA PRO A 53 -1.96 -11.63 -2.68
C PRO A 53 -0.56 -12.25 -2.65
N SER A 54 -0.20 -12.91 -3.75
CA SER A 54 1.16 -13.39 -3.95
C SER A 54 2.03 -12.15 -4.00
N ARG A 55 2.52 -11.68 -2.84
CA ARG A 55 3.74 -10.88 -2.81
C ARG A 55 4.74 -11.82 -3.45
N LEU A 56 5.12 -11.52 -4.69
CA LEU A 56 6.04 -12.36 -5.44
C LEU A 56 7.28 -12.58 -4.56
N GLU A 57 7.33 -13.74 -3.89
CA GLU A 57 8.51 -14.28 -3.26
C GLU A 57 9.39 -14.71 -4.43
N ILE A 58 10.04 -13.73 -5.04
CA ILE A 58 11.15 -13.96 -5.93
C ILE A 58 12.32 -14.27 -4.99
N ASP A 59 12.63 -15.56 -4.87
CA ASP A 59 13.86 -16.09 -4.27
C ASP A 59 15.09 -15.66 -5.10
N VAL A 60 15.38 -14.36 -5.13
CA VAL A 60 16.64 -13.84 -5.64
C VAL A 60 17.41 -13.32 -4.44
N GLU A 61 18.56 -13.94 -4.24
CA GLU A 61 19.51 -13.64 -3.18
C GLU A 61 19.65 -12.12 -2.99
N LYS A 62 19.19 -11.72 -1.80
CA LYS A 62 19.54 -10.54 -1.01
C LYS A 62 20.48 -9.50 -1.68
N GLU A 63 20.08 -8.23 -1.55
CA GLU A 63 20.94 -7.03 -1.62
C GLU A 63 21.19 -6.41 -3.01
N PHE A 64 20.16 -6.21 -3.85
CA PHE A 64 20.34 -5.29 -4.98
C PHE A 64 19.17 -4.37 -5.33
N PHE A 65 17.92 -4.70 -4.99
CA PHE A 65 16.76 -3.86 -5.33
C PHE A 65 16.23 -2.96 -4.19
N ILE A 66 17.00 -2.77 -3.11
CA ILE A 66 16.68 -1.79 -2.03
C ILE A 66 17.49 -0.50 -2.19
N SER A 67 17.54 0.05 -3.41
CA SER A 67 17.98 1.44 -3.60
C SER A 67 17.05 2.26 -4.51
N GLN A 68 16.18 1.60 -5.29
CA GLN A 68 15.31 2.26 -6.26
C GLN A 68 13.82 2.19 -5.92
N LEU A 69 13.43 1.47 -4.84
CA LEU A 69 12.04 1.27 -4.45
C LEU A 69 11.59 2.07 -3.21
N SER A 70 12.34 3.11 -2.82
CA SER A 70 11.91 4.07 -1.78
C SER A 70 10.95 5.15 -2.30
N ALA A 71 10.43 5.01 -3.53
CA ALA A 71 9.54 5.97 -4.17
C ALA A 71 8.10 5.45 -4.38
N PHE A 72 7.80 4.19 -4.03
CA PHE A 72 6.46 3.61 -4.23
C PHE A 72 5.74 3.23 -2.93
N ASP A 73 6.41 3.33 -1.78
CA ASP A 73 5.73 3.33 -0.50
C ASP A 73 5.48 4.79 -0.14
N SER A 74 4.26 5.29 -0.40
CA SER A 74 3.80 6.57 0.11
C SER A 74 3.55 6.47 1.61
N VAL A 75 4.61 6.18 2.38
CA VAL A 75 4.73 6.71 3.73
C VAL A 75 4.52 8.22 3.55
N PRO A 76 3.45 8.82 4.12
CA PRO A 76 3.25 10.25 4.02
C PRO A 76 4.56 10.90 4.47
N PRO A 77 5.10 11.88 3.72
CA PRO A 77 6.38 12.49 4.04
C PRO A 77 6.30 12.85 5.51
N ALA A 78 7.20 12.26 6.33
CA ALA A 78 7.15 12.35 7.78
C ALA A 78 6.74 13.78 8.13
N CYS A 79 5.58 13.96 8.77
CA CYS A 79 4.91 15.24 8.97
C CYS A 79 5.97 16.33 9.17
N GLN A 80 6.07 17.28 8.24
CA GLN A 80 7.19 18.23 8.11
C GLN A 80 6.69 19.65 7.86
N ASN A 81 7.52 20.64 8.18
CA ASN A 81 7.29 22.02 7.79
C ASN A 81 7.92 22.25 6.42
N ALA A 82 7.10 22.68 5.46
CA ALA A 82 7.51 23.05 4.11
C ALA A 82 7.78 24.56 3.96
N HIS A 83 7.59 25.36 5.03
CA HIS A 83 7.87 26.79 5.00
C HIS A 83 8.63 27.28 6.24
N ARG A 84 9.56 28.22 6.05
CA ARG A 84 10.41 28.77 7.12
C ARG A 84 9.63 29.51 8.23
N LYS A 85 8.47 30.07 7.90
CA LYS A 85 7.59 30.80 8.84
C LYS A 85 6.60 29.90 9.58
N CYS A 86 6.68 28.59 9.43
CA CYS A 86 5.71 27.68 10.05
C CYS A 86 5.64 27.80 11.57
N GLU A 87 6.75 28.12 12.24
CA GLU A 87 6.77 28.36 13.69
C GLU A 87 6.02 29.64 14.06
N THR A 88 6.39 30.77 13.44
CA THR A 88 5.71 32.06 13.64
C THR A 88 4.21 31.98 13.35
N TRP A 89 3.80 31.37 12.24
CA TRP A 89 2.38 31.24 11.90
C TRP A 89 1.62 30.35 12.87
N ALA A 90 2.25 29.29 13.39
CA ALA A 90 1.63 28.46 14.40
C ALA A 90 1.45 29.21 15.72
N GLU A 91 2.43 30.02 16.14
CA GLU A 91 2.34 30.92 17.30
C GLU A 91 1.27 32.01 17.11
N GLU A 92 1.12 32.53 15.89
CA GLU A 92 0.07 33.49 15.52
C GLU A 92 -1.34 32.85 15.43
N GLY A 93 -1.45 31.53 15.63
CA GLY A 93 -2.74 30.82 15.67
C GLY A 93 -3.28 30.37 14.30
N GLU A 94 -2.46 30.41 13.25
CA GLU A 94 -2.87 30.06 11.89
C GLU A 94 -3.31 28.60 11.77
N CYS A 95 -2.81 27.71 12.64
CA CYS A 95 -3.23 26.31 12.70
C CYS A 95 -4.74 26.16 12.97
N LEU A 96 -5.34 27.10 13.72
CA LEU A 96 -6.77 27.13 13.98
C LEU A 96 -7.54 27.97 12.94
N ARG A 97 -6.91 29.04 12.44
CA ARG A 97 -7.54 29.97 11.50
C ARG A 97 -7.66 29.40 10.08
N ILE A 98 -6.64 28.67 9.61
CA ILE A 98 -6.55 28.10 8.25
C ILE A 98 -5.99 26.66 8.27
N PRO A 99 -6.65 25.73 8.98
CA PRO A 99 -6.12 24.41 9.31
C PRO A 99 -5.73 23.57 8.09
N LYS A 100 -6.50 23.65 6.99
CA LYS A 100 -6.19 22.88 5.77
C LYS A 100 -4.84 23.28 5.16
N ILE A 101 -4.55 24.58 5.09
CA ILE A 101 -3.30 25.10 4.55
C ILE A 101 -2.17 24.78 5.52
N MET A 102 -2.39 25.04 6.81
CA MET A 102 -1.36 24.87 7.82
C MET A 102 -1.00 23.41 8.10
N HIS A 103 -1.95 22.48 8.07
CA HIS A 103 -1.63 21.05 8.21
C HIS A 103 -0.89 20.50 6.99
N SER A 104 -1.13 21.06 5.79
CA SER A 104 -0.39 20.67 4.59
C SER A 104 1.01 21.29 4.52
N LEU A 105 1.15 22.55 4.93
CA LEU A 105 2.40 23.33 4.78
C LEU A 105 3.28 23.29 6.04
N CYS A 106 2.67 23.20 7.21
CA CYS A 106 3.28 23.44 8.52
C CYS A 106 2.89 22.38 9.54
N CYS A 107 2.80 21.12 9.08
CA CYS A 107 2.33 19.99 9.85
C CYS A 107 3.02 19.88 11.23
N LYS A 108 4.36 19.92 11.28
CA LYS A 108 5.10 19.82 12.56
C LYS A 108 4.79 20.95 13.53
N SER A 109 4.68 22.17 13.02
CA SER A 109 4.39 23.32 13.88
C SER A 109 2.99 23.23 14.48
N CYS A 110 1.98 22.82 13.70
CA CYS A 110 0.62 22.68 14.22
C CYS A 110 0.44 21.54 15.21
N LEU A 111 1.25 20.49 15.15
CA LEU A 111 1.25 19.44 16.18
C LEU A 111 1.72 19.92 17.56
N ARG A 112 2.34 21.11 17.65
CA ARG A 112 2.82 21.71 18.91
C ARG A 112 1.86 22.74 19.51
N VAL A 113 0.83 23.15 18.76
CA VAL A 113 -0.20 24.09 19.23
C VAL A 113 -1.26 23.30 19.99
N LYS A 114 -1.54 23.68 21.24
CA LYS A 114 -2.58 23.09 22.09
C LYS A 114 -3.89 23.86 21.99
#